data_AF-A4TAK9-F1
#
_entry.id   AF-A4TAK9-F1
#
_cell.length_a   1.000
_cell.length_b   1.000
_cell.length_c   1.000
_cell.angle_alpha   90.00
_cell.angle_beta   90.00
_cell.angle_gamma   90.00
#
_symmetry.space_group_name_H-M   'P 1'
#
loop_
_entity.id
_entity.type
_entity.pdbx_description
1 polymer ?
#
loop_
_entity_poly.entity_id
_entity_poly.type
_entity_poly.pdbx_seq_one_letter_code
_entity_poly.pdbx_strand_id
1 'polypeptide(L)'
;MSTLWVYLRIQAMMFVFGIVGPIFLFVYFAVQPDITVRWMYWWGLFITAADILIALVITDATVNRGRELTGAGAARRTPETD
;
A
#
# COMPACT_ATOMS: atom_id res chain seq x y z
N MET A 1 -5.31 -7.14 24.03
CA MET A 1 -6.22 -6.82 22.90
C MET A 1 -6.07 -7.91 21.86
N SER A 2 -7.16 -8.51 21.38
CA SER A 2 -7.12 -9.56 20.35
C SER A 2 -6.37 -9.04 19.12
N THR A 3 -5.37 -9.79 18.63
CA THR A 3 -4.60 -9.46 17.42
C THR A 3 -5.50 -9.15 16.22
N LEU A 4 -6.67 -9.78 16.14
CA LEU A 4 -7.69 -9.53 15.11
C LEU A 4 -8.21 -8.09 15.16
N TRP A 5 -8.42 -7.54 16.36
CA TRP A 5 -8.89 -6.17 16.54
C TRP A 5 -7.85 -5.13 16.12
N VAL A 6 -6.56 -5.41 16.31
CA VAL A 6 -5.46 -4.55 15.87
C VAL A 6 -5.37 -4.53 14.34
N TYR A 7 -5.44 -5.71 13.71
CA TYR A 7 -5.46 -5.82 12.25
C TYR A 7 -6.64 -5.11 11.63
N LEU A 8 -7.85 -5.31 12.16
CA LEU A 8 -9.06 -4.67 11.67
C LEU A 8 -8.96 -3.14 11.75
N ARG A 9 -8.43 -2.62 12.87
CA ARG A 9 -8.25 -1.17 13.05
C ARG A 9 -7.25 -0.59 12.06
N ILE A 10 -6.12 -1.26 11.83
CA ILE A 10 -5.09 -0.79 10.89
C ILE A 10 -5.60 -0.87 9.45
N GLN A 11 -6.30 -1.96 9.10
CA GLN A 11 -6.85 -2.14 7.76
C GLN A 11 -7.95 -1.11 7.45
N ALA A 12 -8.83 -0.84 8.42
CA ALA A 12 -9.83 0.23 8.29
C ALA A 12 -9.17 1.60 8.13
N MET A 13 -8.09 1.87 8.88
CA MET A 13 -7.33 3.11 8.76
C MET A 13 -6.67 3.25 7.37
N MET A 14 -6.03 2.20 6.87
CA MET A 14 -5.49 2.16 5.51
C MET A 14 -6.57 2.38 4.46
N PHE A 15 -7.76 1.79 4.63
CA PHE A 15 -8.85 1.98 3.69
C PHE A 15 -9.33 3.44 3.65
N VAL A 16 -9.46 4.07 4.82
CA VAL A 16 -9.84 5.49 4.94
C VAL A 16 -8.80 6.39 4.26
N PHE A 17 -7.51 6.13 4.44
CA PHE A 17 -6.46 6.94 3.81
C PHE A 17 -6.27 6.65 2.32
N GLY A 18 -6.31 5.37 1.91
CA GLY A 18 -6.11 4.96 0.52
C GLY A 18 -7.23 5.40 -0.41
N ILE A 19 -8.46 5.58 0.09
CA ILE A 19 -9.59 6.03 -0.72
C ILE A 19 -9.65 7.56 -0.89
N VAL A 20 -8.89 8.34 -0.11
CA VAL A 20 -8.89 9.81 -0.19
C VAL A 20 -8.53 10.29 -1.59
N GLY A 21 -7.47 9.72 -2.19
CA GLY A 21 -7.01 10.07 -3.54
C GLY A 21 -8.11 9.86 -4.60
N PRO A 22 -8.69 8.64 -4.71
CA PRO A 22 -9.82 8.35 -5.59
C PRO A 22 -11.04 9.26 -5.37
N ILE A 23 -11.41 9.55 -4.12
CA ILE A 23 -12.55 10.44 -3.82
C ILE A 23 -12.28 11.86 -4.33
N PHE A 24 -11.08 12.40 -4.13
CA PHE A 24 -10.72 13.74 -4.61
C PHE A 24 -10.80 13.84 -6.13
N LEU A 25 -10.29 12.83 -6.83
CA LEU A 25 -10.40 12.75 -8.29
C LEU A 25 -11.85 12.62 -8.74
N PHE A 26 -12.65 11.78 -8.09
CA PHE A 26 -14.06 11.59 -8.41
C PHE A 26 -14.86 12.89 -8.27
N VAL A 27 -14.69 13.62 -7.16
CA VAL A 27 -15.35 14.92 -6.93
C VAL A 27 -14.89 15.96 -7.97
N TYR A 28 -13.61 16.01 -8.28
CA TYR A 28 -13.10 16.92 -9.31
C TYR A 28 -13.76 16.71 -10.67
N PHE A 29 -13.95 15.46 -11.09
CA PHE A 29 -14.62 15.14 -12.36
C PHE A 29 -16.14 15.34 -12.30
N ALA A 30 -16.77 15.16 -11.14
CA ALA A 30 -18.21 15.31 -10.97
C ALA A 30 -18.69 16.78 -10.93
N VAL A 31 -17.85 17.71 -10.47
CA VAL A 31 -18.21 19.13 -10.22
C VAL A 31 -17.84 20.06 -11.40
N GLN A 32 -17.33 19.53 -12.52
CA GLN A 32 -16.91 20.36 -13.66
C GLN A 32 -18.07 21.22 -14.21
N PRO A 33 -17.82 22.50 -14.59
CA PRO A 33 -16.52 23.13 -14.87
C PRO A 33 -16.08 24.19 -13.84
N ASP A 34 -16.17 23.92 -12.54
CA ASP A 34 -15.70 24.87 -11.51
C ASP A 34 -14.15 24.92 -11.43
N ILE A 35 -13.56 26.10 -11.62
CA ILE A 35 -12.11 26.32 -11.52
C ILE A 35 -11.59 26.15 -10.08
N THR A 36 -12.48 26.33 -9.10
CA THR A 36 -12.18 26.25 -7.68
C THR A 36 -11.71 24.85 -7.34
N VAL A 37 -12.32 23.79 -7.90
CA VAL A 37 -11.96 22.40 -7.56
C VAL A 37 -10.66 21.90 -8.20
N ARG A 38 -9.96 22.71 -9.02
CA ARG A 38 -8.74 22.27 -9.75
C ARG A 38 -7.59 21.84 -8.85
N TRP A 39 -7.52 22.30 -7.61
CA TRP A 39 -6.51 21.81 -6.66
C TRP A 39 -6.74 20.33 -6.30
N MET A 40 -7.99 19.87 -6.31
CA MET A 40 -8.36 18.50 -5.92
C MET A 40 -7.83 17.49 -6.93
N TYR A 41 -7.74 17.86 -8.20
CA TYR A 41 -7.13 17.04 -9.24
C TYR A 41 -5.66 16.73 -8.93
N TRP A 42 -4.86 17.77 -8.68
CA TRP A 42 -3.43 17.63 -8.43
C TRP A 42 -3.14 16.90 -7.11
N TRP A 43 -3.88 17.23 -6.04
CA TRP A 43 -3.76 16.54 -4.76
C TRP A 43 -4.25 15.10 -4.82
N GLY A 44 -5.37 14.84 -5.49
CA GLY A 44 -5.91 13.49 -5.66
C GLY A 44 -4.94 12.59 -6.43
N LEU A 45 -4.32 13.11 -7.49
CA LEU A 45 -3.29 12.39 -8.25
C LEU A 45 -2.05 12.11 -7.41
N PHE A 46 -1.55 13.12 -6.67
CA PHE A 46 -0.38 12.97 -5.82
C PHE A 46 -0.59 11.94 -4.70
N ILE A 47 -1.73 12.02 -3.99
CA ILE A 47 -2.07 11.09 -2.91
C ILE A 47 -2.20 9.66 -3.46
N THR A 48 -2.89 9.48 -4.57
CA THR A 48 -3.06 8.16 -5.20
C THR A 48 -1.71 7.57 -5.63
N ALA A 49 -0.85 8.37 -6.25
CA ALA A 49 0.48 7.92 -6.66
C ALA A 49 1.34 7.54 -5.45
N ALA A 50 1.34 8.35 -4.39
CA ALA A 50 2.06 8.06 -3.16
C ALA A 50 1.57 6.76 -2.50
N ASP A 51 0.25 6.55 -2.44
CA ASP A 51 -0.36 5.33 -1.87
C ASP A 51 0.09 4.06 -2.61
N ILE A 52 0.04 4.08 -3.94
CA ILE A 52 0.50 2.98 -4.80
C ILE A 52 1.99 2.74 -4.62
N LEU A 53 2.82 3.79 -4.61
CA LEU A 53 4.27 3.65 -4.46
C LEU A 53 4.64 3.07 -3.10
N ILE A 54 3.99 3.51 -2.02
CA ILE A 54 4.18 2.96 -0.67
C ILE A 54 3.79 1.48 -0.65
N ALA A 55 2.64 1.12 -1.25
CA ALA A 55 2.21 -0.27 -1.34
C ALA A 55 3.26 -1.14 -2.06
N LEU A 56 3.78 -0.67 -3.20
CA LEU A 56 4.83 -1.37 -3.94
C LEU A 56 6.12 -1.55 -3.13
N VAL A 57 6.57 -0.51 -2.42
CA VAL A 57 7.79 -0.58 -1.58
C VAL A 57 7.60 -1.58 -0.44
N ILE A 58 6.45 -1.57 0.23
CA ILE A 58 6.15 -2.52 1.31
C ILE A 58 6.08 -3.95 0.77
N THR A 59 5.42 -4.16 -0.38
CA THR A 59 5.35 -5.46 -1.03
C THR A 59 6.74 -5.97 -1.41
N ASP A 60 7.57 -5.14 -2.03
CA ASP A 60 8.94 -5.52 -2.40
C ASP A 60 9.79 -5.89 -1.18
N ALA A 61 9.76 -5.07 -0.12
CA ALA A 61 10.45 -5.37 1.13
C ALA A 61 9.99 -6.69 1.77
N THR A 62 8.69 -6.99 1.68
CA THR A 62 8.10 -8.24 2.21
C THR A 62 8.50 -9.45 1.38
N VAL A 63 8.47 -9.34 0.04
CA VAL A 63 8.86 -10.41 -0.88
C VAL A 63 10.35 -10.73 -0.76
N ASN A 64 11.21 -9.71 -0.72
CA ASN A 64 12.66 -9.89 -0.59
C ASN A 64 13.03 -10.60 0.71
N ARG A 65 12.42 -10.22 1.84
CA ARG A 65 12.59 -10.93 3.12
C ARG A 65 12.15 -12.40 3.05
N GLY A 66 11.07 -12.70 2.31
CA GLY A 66 10.62 -14.08 2.09
C GLY A 66 11.64 -14.93 1.32
N ARG A 67 12.34 -14.33 0.35
CA ARG A 67 13.39 -15.00 -0.44
C ARG A 67 14.62 -15.31 0.40
N GLU A 68 15.05 -14.41 1.28
CA GLU A 68 16.17 -14.64 2.20
C GLU A 68 15.91 -15.84 3.12
N LEU A 69 14.72 -15.93 3.70
CA LEU A 69 14.35 -17.02 4.60
C LEU A 69 14.30 -18.39 3.90
N THR A 70 13.75 -18.41 2.68
CA THR A 70 13.68 -19.65 1.88
C THR A 70 15.06 -20.08 1.37
N GLY A 71 15.90 -19.14 0.95
CA GLY A 71 17.30 -19.38 0.57
C GLY A 71 18.16 -19.89 1.74
N ALA A 72 18.05 -19.27 2.91
CA ALA A 72 18.75 -19.70 4.12
C ALA A 72 18.28 -21.10 4.59
N GLY A 73 17.00 -21.41 4.44
CA GLY A 73 16.43 -22.73 4.74
C GLY A 73 16.82 -23.82 3.72
N ALA A 74 17.16 -23.44 2.49
CA ALA A 74 17.71 -24.36 1.48
C ALA A 74 19.19 -24.67 1.75
N ALA A 75 19.99 -23.66 2.10
CA ALA A 75 21.40 -23.81 2.43
C ALA A 75 21.64 -24.64 3.71
N ARG A 76 20.72 -24.61 4.68
CA ARG A 76 20.77 -25.48 5.88
C ARG A 76 20.39 -26.94 5.63
N ARG A 77 19.74 -27.26 4.51
CA ARG A 77 19.20 -28.60 4.21
C ARG A 77 20.11 -29.48 3.37
N THR A 78 21.32 -29.03 3.08
CA THR A 78 22.42 -29.89 2.62
C THR A 78 23.30 -30.24 3.83
N PRO A 79 22.92 -31.22 4.67
CA PRO A 79 23.91 -31.92 5.47
C PRO A 79 24.75 -32.73 4.48
N GLU A 80 26.02 -32.37 4.42
CA GLU A 80 27.17 -33.20 4.04
C GLU A 80 26.82 -34.69 3.96
N THR A 81 26.56 -35.16 2.74
CA THR A 81 26.63 -36.58 2.40
C THR A 81 28.01 -36.82 1.82
N ASP A 82 28.97 -37.13 2.69
CA ASP A 82 30.19 -37.87 2.36
C ASP A 82 30.67 -38.63 3.62
#